data_AF-A0A3G9FZZ7-F1
#
_entry.id   AF-A0A3G9FZZ7-F1
#
_cell.length_a   1.000
_cell.length_b   1.000
_cell.length_c   1.000
_cell.angle_alpha   90.00
_cell.angle_beta   90.00
_cell.angle_gamma   90.00
#
_symmetry.space_group_name_H-M   'P 1'
#
loop_
_entity.id
_entity.type
_entity.pdbx_description
1 polymer ?
#
loop_
_entity_poly.entity_id
_entity_poly.type
_entity_poly.pdbx_seq_one_letter_code
_entity_poly.pdbx_strand_id
1 'polypeptide(L)' 'MDKLLFELADLQIWRRGNRYFVRYDAGSHQVVIREDEISETEAREGMKSGVAAVKMLHAVQDRLIQQGINPYTSNL' A
#
# COMPACT_ATOMS: atom_id res chain seq x y z
N MET A 1 -9.54 -1.29 16.49
CA MET A 1 -8.12 -1.16 16.87
C MET A 1 -7.30 -1.49 15.64
N ASP A 2 -6.37 -0.63 15.29
CA ASP A 2 -5.55 -0.78 14.09
C ASP A 2 -4.43 -1.77 14.37
N LYS A 3 -4.21 -2.70 13.43
CA LYS A 3 -3.18 -3.72 13.55
C LYS A 3 -2.24 -3.65 12.36
N LEU A 4 -0.96 -3.39 12.62
CA LEU A 4 0.10 -3.57 11.65
C LEU A 4 0.25 -5.07 11.39
N LEU A 5 0.15 -5.48 10.12
CA LEU A 5 0.26 -6.88 9.71
C LEU A 5 1.63 -7.20 9.09
N PHE A 6 2.23 -6.22 8.41
CA PHE A 6 3.51 -6.37 7.73
C PHE A 6 4.18 -5.01 7.56
N GLU A 7 5.50 -5.00 7.62
CA GLU A 7 6.33 -3.81 7.43
C GLU A 7 7.62 -4.19 6.68
N LEU A 8 7.94 -3.40 5.66
CA LEU A 8 9.17 -3.48 4.89
C LEU A 8 9.59 -2.07 4.49
N ALA A 9 10.64 -1.56 5.11
CA ALA A 9 11.15 -0.21 4.87
C ALA A 9 10.05 0.86 4.96
N ASP A 10 9.67 1.47 3.85
CA ASP A 10 8.66 2.51 3.72
C ASP A 10 7.25 1.95 3.40
N LEU A 11 7.09 0.64 3.21
CA LEU A 11 5.82 -0.01 2.91
C LEU A 11 5.25 -0.75 4.14
N GLN A 12 4.00 -0.47 4.47
CA GLN A 12 3.26 -1.11 5.57
C GLN A 12 1.90 -1.63 5.11
N ILE A 13 1.48 -2.77 5.64
CA ILE A 13 0.12 -3.31 5.47
C ILE A 13 -0.60 -3.28 6.82
N TRP A 14 -1.73 -2.58 6.85
CA TRP A 14 -2.55 -2.37 8.04
C TRP A 14 -3.90 -3.05 7.91
N ARG A 15 -4.45 -3.52 9.04
CA ARG A 15 -5.84 -3.94 9.16
C ARG A 15 -6.58 -3.00 10.11
N ARG A 16 -7.69 -2.44 9.64
CA ARG A 16 -8.62 -1.61 10.42
C ARG A 16 -10.01 -2.23 10.35
N GLY A 17 -10.37 -3.00 11.38
CA GLY A 17 -11.60 -3.81 11.38
C GLY A 17 -11.58 -4.88 10.29
N ASN A 18 -12.49 -4.75 9.30
CA ASN A 18 -12.59 -5.65 8.15
C ASN A 18 -11.93 -5.09 6.87
N ARG A 19 -11.30 -3.92 6.95
CA ARG A 19 -10.63 -3.27 5.82
C ARG A 19 -9.12 -3.41 5.94
N TYR A 20 -8.45 -3.47 4.79
CA TYR A 20 -7.01 -3.58 4.69
C TYR A 20 -6.46 -2.37 3.94
N PHE A 21 -5.29 -1.89 4.36
CA PHE A 21 -4.68 -0.69 3.78
C PHE A 21 -3.21 -0.96 3.52
N VAL A 22 -2.70 -0.42 2.41
CA VAL A 22 -1.27 -0.27 2.18
C VAL A 22 -0.90 1.18 2.43
N ARG A 23 0.14 1.42 3.23
CA ARG A 23 0.72 2.75 3.46
C ARG A 23 2.15 2.74 2.96
N TYR A 24 2.52 3.73 2.15
CA TYR A 24 3.84 3.79 1.52
C TYR A 24 4.32 5.22 1.28
N ASP A 25 5.63 5.39 1.10
CA ASP A 25 6.20 6.61 0.55
C ASP A 25 6.01 6.61 -0.98
N ALA A 26 5.12 7.47 -1.45
CA ALA A 26 4.81 7.66 -2.85
C ALA A 26 5.78 8.63 -3.55
N GLY A 27 6.70 9.23 -2.80
CA GLY A 27 7.58 10.30 -3.30
C GLY A 27 9.00 9.81 -3.50
N SER A 28 9.61 10.22 -4.63
CA SER A 28 10.99 9.86 -4.94
C SER A 28 12.02 10.86 -4.37
N HIS A 29 11.66 12.15 -4.25
CA HIS A 29 12.56 13.23 -3.80
C HIS A 29 12.12 13.89 -2.48
N GLN A 30 10.86 13.70 -2.10
CA GLN A 30 10.26 14.19 -0.87
C GLN A 30 9.42 13.06 -0.29
N VAL A 31 9.34 12.97 1.03
CA VAL A 31 8.47 11.99 1.69
C VAL A 31 7.02 12.36 1.40
N VAL A 32 6.32 11.51 0.68
CA VAL A 32 4.93 11.69 0.27
C VAL A 32 4.15 10.47 0.75
N ILE A 33 3.68 10.52 2.00
CA ILE A 33 2.95 9.37 2.56
C ILE A 33 1.60 9.24 1.87
N ARG A 34 1.33 8.05 1.35
CA ARG A 34 0.04 7.69 0.77
C ARG A 34 -0.50 6.45 1.46
N GLU A 35 -1.82 6.39 1.57
CA GLU A 35 -2.52 5.22 2.08
C GLU A 35 -3.70 4.85 1.17
N ASP A 36 -3.73 3.61 0.70
CA ASP A 36 -4.80 3.10 -0.16
C ASP A 36 -5.42 1.85 0.43
N GLU A 37 -6.74 1.72 0.28
CA GLU A 37 -7.43 0.48 0.62
C GLU A 37 -7.06 -0.62 -0.38
N ILE A 38 -6.81 -1.81 0.16
CA ILE A 38 -6.53 -3.02 -0.61
C ILE A 38 -7.52 -4.12 -0.19
N SER A 39 -7.73 -5.07 -1.08
CA SER A 39 -8.52 -6.27 -0.77
C SER A 39 -7.80 -7.16 0.26
N GLU A 40 -8.57 -8.03 0.92
CA GLU A 40 -7.99 -9.05 1.80
C GLU A 40 -7.01 -9.97 1.05
N THR A 41 -7.31 -10.30 -0.21
CA THR A 41 -6.45 -11.13 -1.06
C THR A 41 -5.11 -10.44 -1.32
N GLU A 42 -5.11 -9.15 -1.68
CA GLU A 42 -3.88 -8.37 -1.88
C GLU A 42 -3.06 -8.28 -0.60
N ALA A 43 -3.72 -8.07 0.56
CA ALA A 43 -3.04 -8.06 1.85
C ALA A 43 -2.38 -9.42 2.12
N ARG A 44 -3.10 -10.53 1.96
CA ARG A 44 -2.57 -11.89 2.17
C ARG A 44 -1.40 -12.21 1.26
N GLU A 45 -1.47 -11.83 -0.01
CA GLU A 45 -0.37 -12.03 -0.96
C GLU A 45 0.84 -11.14 -0.62
N GLY A 46 0.62 -9.86 -0.34
CA GLY A 46 1.68 -8.90 -0.01
C GLY A 46 2.47 -9.29 1.24
N MET A 47 1.82 -9.91 2.23
CA MET A 47 2.49 -10.35 3.47
C MET A 47 3.42 -11.57 3.31
N LYS A 48 3.43 -12.25 2.16
CA LYS A 48 4.21 -13.50 1.98
C LYS A 48 5.71 -13.29 1.97
N SER A 49 6.18 -12.18 1.42
CA SER A 49 7.61 -11.81 1.35
C SER A 49 7.77 -10.36 0.92
N GLY A 50 8.95 -9.77 1.10
CA GLY A 50 9.21 -8.42 0.62
C GLY A 50 9.02 -8.25 -0.89
N VAL A 51 9.39 -9.26 -1.69
CA VAL A 51 9.16 -9.25 -3.15
C VAL A 51 7.66 -9.28 -3.47
N ALA A 52 6.86 -10.05 -2.72
CA ALA A 52 5.41 -10.08 -2.89
C ALA A 52 4.77 -8.73 -2.50
N ALA A 53 5.27 -8.09 -1.46
CA ALA A 53 4.82 -6.78 -1.01
C ALA A 53 5.06 -5.68 -2.07
N VAL A 54 6.25 -5.65 -2.67
CA VAL A 54 6.58 -4.72 -3.77
C VAL A 54 5.71 -4.98 -5.01
N LYS A 55 5.49 -6.25 -5.37
CA LYS A 55 4.58 -6.60 -6.49
C LYS A 55 3.15 -6.13 -6.23
N MET A 56 2.66 -6.29 -5.00
CA MET A 56 1.34 -5.80 -4.60
C MET A 56 1.28 -4.27 -4.70
N LEU A 57 2.31 -3.55 -4.23
CA LEU A 57 2.37 -2.10 -4.35
C LEU A 57 2.28 -1.64 -5.81
N HIS A 58 3.04 -2.25 -6.72
CA HIS A 58 2.98 -1.91 -8.14
C HIS A 58 1.57 -2.14 -8.72
N ALA A 59 0.90 -3.25 -8.35
CA ALA A 59 -0.47 -3.51 -8.79
C ALA A 59 -1.47 -2.45 -8.26
N VAL A 60 -1.28 -1.95 -7.03
CA VAL A 60 -2.08 -0.85 -6.48
C VAL A 60 -1.83 0.44 -7.27
N GLN A 61 -0.57 0.78 -7.54
CA GLN A 61 -0.20 1.97 -8.31
C GLN A 61 -0.76 1.92 -9.74
N ASP A 62 -0.65 0.78 -10.42
CA ASP A 62 -1.23 0.56 -11.76
C ASP A 62 -2.75 0.76 -11.74
N ARG A 63 -3.45 0.23 -10.73
CA ARG A 63 -4.90 0.41 -10.56
C ARG A 63 -5.26 1.89 -10.39
N LEU A 64 -4.51 2.64 -9.58
CA LEU A 64 -4.74 4.08 -9.39
C LEU A 64 -4.56 4.85 -10.70
N ILE A 65 -3.51 4.54 -11.46
CA ILE A 65 -3.25 5.14 -12.77
C ILE A 65 -4.41 4.87 -13.73
N GLN A 66 -4.93 3.63 -13.76
CA GLN A 66 -6.10 3.27 -14.58
C GLN A 66 -7.37 4.03 -14.18
N GLN A 67 -7.47 4.48 -12.93
CA GLN A 67 -8.56 5.31 -12.43
C GLN A 67 -8.33 6.82 -12.64
N GLY A 68 -7.20 7.21 -13.25
CA GLY A 68 -6.82 8.62 -13.43
C GLY A 68 -6.29 9.29 -12.15
N ILE A 69 -5.94 8.50 -11.13
CA ILE A 69 -5.39 8.99 -9.86
C ILE A 69 -3.86 8.90 -9.94
N ASN A 70 -3.16 9.99 -9.61
CA ASN A 70 -1.71 10.00 -9.54
C ASN A 70 -1.21 9.29 -8.26
N PRO A 71 -0.59 8.10 -8.35
CA PRO A 71 -0.14 7.36 -7.17
C PRO A 71 1.06 8.01 -6.49
N TYR A 72 1.76 8.93 -7.15
CA TYR A 72 2.99 9.58 -6.66
C TYR A 72 2.72 10.87 -5.86
N THR A 73 1.55 10.95 -5.22
CA THR A 73 1.08 12.12 -4.45
C THR A 73 0.42 11.67 -3.15
N SER A 74 0.54 12.51 -2.11
CA SER A 74 -0.07 12.25 -0.80
C SER A 74 -1.58 12.31 -0.93
N ASN A 75 -2.27 11.43 -0.22
CA ASN A 75 -3.71 11.54 0.01
C ASN A 75 -4.06 11.67 1.51
N LEU A 76 -3.05 11.98 2.31
CA LEU A 76 -3.13 12.34 3.72
C LEU A 76 -2.92 13.85 3.90
#